data_AF-A0A2V9XJM0-F1
#
_entry.id   AF-A0A2V9XJM0-F1
#
_cell.length_a   1.000
_cell.length_b   1.000
_cell.length_c   1.000
_cell.angle_alpha   90.00
_cell.angle_beta   90.00
_cell.angle_gamma   90.00
#
_symmetry.space_group_name_H-M   'P 1'
#
loop_
_entity.id
_entity.type
_entity.pdbx_description
1 polymer ?
#
loop_
_entity_poly.entity_id
_entity_poly.type
_entity_poly.pdbx_seq_one_letter_code
_entity_poly.pdbx_strand_id
1 'polypeptide(L)'
;MTYIEPQTVCAPRASVRAVEIIYNEGSGKWSVARVNWEDEDRIGIRWNGGDGPGVGNPQSRGRATWFIVPEPLQQVVLEKVEELSISGPGGLVEKYTEMSNDRAREREAEEWSEGLIGDASAEG
;
A
#
# COMPACT_ATOMS: atom_id res chain seq x y z
N MET A 1 -16.88 14.97 -4.30
CA MET A 1 -16.28 14.31 -5.48
C MET A 1 -15.53 13.10 -4.97
N THR A 2 -15.60 11.98 -5.70
CA THR A 2 -15.12 10.68 -5.23
C THR A 2 -13.60 10.59 -5.27
N TYR A 3 -13.02 10.01 -4.22
CA TYR A 3 -11.62 9.57 -4.17
C TYR A 3 -11.27 8.77 -5.43
N ILE A 4 -10.14 9.09 -6.07
CA ILE A 4 -9.61 8.33 -7.20
C ILE A 4 -8.53 7.40 -6.66
N GLU A 5 -8.73 6.10 -6.85
CA GLU A 5 -7.75 5.07 -6.53
C GLU A 5 -6.41 5.38 -7.20
N PRO A 6 -5.31 5.55 -6.44
CA PRO A 6 -4.01 5.96 -6.97
C PRO A 6 -3.53 5.10 -8.15
N GLN A 7 -3.76 3.79 -8.10
CA GLN A 7 -3.37 2.84 -9.15
C GLN A 7 -4.00 3.13 -10.53
N THR A 8 -5.09 3.90 -10.59
CA THR A 8 -5.80 4.22 -11.84
C THR A 8 -5.33 5.52 -12.50
N VAL A 9 -4.36 6.20 -11.90
CA VAL A 9 -3.99 7.58 -12.24
C VAL A 9 -2.90 7.57 -13.30
N CYS A 10 -3.31 7.44 -14.56
CA CYS A 10 -2.39 7.35 -15.70
C CYS A 10 -2.37 8.61 -16.57
N ALA A 11 -2.57 9.79 -15.97
CA ALA A 11 -2.46 11.06 -16.69
C ALA A 11 -1.07 11.71 -16.47
N PRO A 12 -0.56 12.46 -17.46
CA PRO A 12 -1.01 12.49 -18.85
C PRO A 12 -0.73 11.16 -19.56
N ARG A 13 -1.71 10.63 -20.33
CA ARG A 13 -1.62 9.31 -20.98
C ARG A 13 -0.45 9.17 -21.96
N ALA A 14 0.08 10.30 -22.45
CA ALA A 14 1.23 10.32 -23.34
C ALA A 14 2.54 10.00 -22.63
N SER A 15 2.65 10.36 -21.35
CA SER A 15 3.89 10.19 -20.57
C SER A 15 3.80 9.07 -19.55
N VAL A 16 2.62 8.78 -18.97
CA VAL A 16 2.46 7.74 -17.94
C VAL A 16 1.91 6.45 -18.54
N ARG A 17 2.73 5.40 -18.60
CA ARG A 17 2.36 4.09 -19.18
C ARG A 17 1.89 3.07 -18.15
N ALA A 18 2.53 3.04 -16.98
CA ALA A 18 2.24 2.10 -15.92
C ALA A 18 2.42 2.78 -14.55
N VAL A 19 1.66 2.30 -13.56
CA VAL A 19 1.69 2.79 -12.19
C VAL A 19 1.62 1.58 -11.26
N GLU A 20 2.57 1.48 -10.35
CA GLU A 20 2.62 0.49 -9.27
C GLU A 20 2.71 1.23 -7.94
N ILE A 21 1.73 1.02 -7.07
CA ILE A 21 1.66 1.73 -5.79
C ILE A 21 2.66 1.11 -4.81
N ILE A 22 3.54 1.94 -4.30
CA ILE A 22 4.51 1.59 -3.25
C ILE A 22 3.91 1.91 -1.88
N TYR A 23 3.18 3.02 -1.78
CA TYR A 23 2.55 3.47 -0.54
C TYR A 23 1.31 4.30 -0.80
N ASN A 24 0.28 4.10 0.01
CA ASN A 24 -0.98 4.83 -0.08
C ASN A 24 -1.59 4.99 1.32
N GLU A 25 -1.67 6.22 1.81
CA GLU A 25 -2.31 6.55 3.10
C GLU A 25 -3.83 6.82 2.93
N GLY A 26 -4.38 6.63 1.73
CA GLY A 26 -5.81 6.69 1.46
C GLY A 26 -6.36 8.09 1.12
N SER A 27 -7.67 8.25 1.30
CA SER A 27 -8.45 9.44 0.92
C SER A 27 -7.98 10.70 1.65
N GLY A 28 -7.80 11.80 0.91
CA GLY A 28 -7.35 13.11 1.44
C GLY A 28 -5.89 13.14 1.91
N LYS A 29 -5.14 12.05 1.74
CA LYS A 29 -3.73 11.92 2.14
C LYS A 29 -2.81 11.94 0.93
N TRP A 30 -1.77 11.11 0.90
CA TRP A 30 -0.81 11.05 -0.20
C TRP A 30 -0.46 9.60 -0.57
N SER A 31 0.17 9.47 -1.73
CA SER A 31 0.63 8.18 -2.26
C SER A 31 1.94 8.34 -2.99
N VAL A 32 2.73 7.27 -2.98
CA VAL A 32 3.96 7.10 -3.74
C VAL A 32 3.85 5.86 -4.62
N ALA A 33 4.33 5.98 -5.84
CA ALA A 33 4.27 4.92 -6.83
C ALA A 33 5.57 4.85 -7.64
N ARG A 34 5.88 3.64 -8.13
CA ARG A 34 6.74 3.48 -9.29
C ARG A 34 5.89 3.78 -10.52
N VAL A 35 6.34 4.70 -11.35
CA VAL A 35 5.64 5.19 -12.52
C VAL A 35 6.55 5.03 -13.72
N ASN A 36 6.09 4.34 -14.75
CA ASN A 36 6.77 4.37 -16.04
C ASN A 36 6.42 5.70 -16.72
N TRP A 37 7.35 6.64 -16.66
CA TRP A 37 7.23 8.01 -17.18
C TRP A 37 8.20 8.19 -18.34
N GLU A 38 7.66 8.43 -19.53
CA GLU A 38 8.44 8.61 -20.78
C GLU A 38 9.42 7.45 -21.05
N ASP A 39 8.92 6.22 -20.86
CA ASP A 39 9.66 4.96 -21.03
C ASP A 39 10.77 4.71 -19.99
N GLU A 40 10.85 5.53 -18.94
CA GLU A 40 11.75 5.36 -17.82
C GLU A 40 10.98 5.08 -16.53
N ASP A 41 11.48 4.14 -15.72
CA ASP A 41 10.92 3.90 -14.39
C ASP A 41 11.38 5.01 -13.44
N ARG A 42 10.41 5.75 -12.91
CA ARG A 42 10.61 6.89 -12.02
C ARG A 42 9.72 6.77 -10.78
N ILE A 43 10.06 7.51 -9.74
CA ILE A 43 9.19 7.63 -8.56
C ILE A 43 8.23 8.79 -8.72
N GLY A 44 6.94 8.51 -8.57
CA GLY A 44 5.87 9.50 -8.54
C GLY A 44 5.35 9.70 -7.13
N ILE A 45 5.08 10.95 -6.75
CA ILE A 45 4.38 11.31 -5.51
C ILE A 45 3.16 12.18 -5.82
N ARG A 46 2.09 12.03 -5.02
CA ARG A 46 0.90 12.86 -5.13
C ARG A 46 0.13 12.96 -3.82
N TRP A 47 -0.64 14.04 -3.70
CA TRP A 47 -1.79 14.14 -2.81
C TRP A 47 -3.02 13.49 -3.45
N ASN A 48 -3.73 12.73 -2.65
CA ASN A 48 -4.99 12.09 -3.00
C ASN A 48 -6.16 13.06 -2.83
N GLY A 49 -7.20 12.86 -3.64
CA GLY A 49 -8.48 13.52 -3.41
C GLY A 49 -9.18 12.96 -2.18
N GLY A 50 -10.18 13.66 -1.64
CA GLY A 50 -10.99 13.19 -0.53
C GLY A 50 -12.27 14.00 -0.36
N ASP A 51 -12.86 13.98 0.84
CA ASP A 51 -14.01 14.81 1.18
C ASP A 51 -13.58 16.29 1.27
N GLY A 52 -13.58 16.96 0.11
CA GLY A 52 -12.91 18.24 -0.05
C GLY A 52 -12.19 18.33 -1.39
N PRO A 53 -11.01 18.96 -1.51
CA PRO A 53 -10.51 19.52 -2.76
C PRO A 53 -10.22 18.47 -3.83
N GLY A 54 -11.22 18.25 -4.70
CA GLY A 54 -11.11 17.65 -6.03
C GLY A 54 -10.46 16.27 -6.09
N VAL A 55 -9.83 15.99 -7.23
CA VAL A 55 -9.21 14.69 -7.55
C VAL A 55 -7.83 14.51 -6.93
N GLY A 56 -7.40 15.41 -6.04
CA GLY A 56 -6.05 15.47 -5.46
C GLY A 56 -5.10 16.39 -6.23
N ASN A 57 -3.80 16.34 -5.92
CA ASN A 57 -2.76 17.16 -6.57
C ASN A 57 -1.45 16.37 -6.74
N PRO A 58 -0.64 16.62 -7.78
CA PRO A 58 -0.85 17.60 -8.84
C PRO A 58 -1.99 17.25 -9.79
N GLN A 59 -2.40 18.23 -10.61
CA GLN A 59 -3.39 18.06 -11.66
C GLN A 59 -2.87 18.60 -12.99
N SER A 60 -3.17 17.91 -14.09
CA SER A 60 -2.97 18.39 -15.45
C SER A 60 -4.32 18.48 -16.15
N ARG A 61 -4.74 19.70 -16.51
CA ARG A 61 -6.06 19.97 -17.13
C ARG A 61 -7.23 19.37 -16.33
N GLY A 62 -7.18 19.49 -15.00
CA GLY A 62 -8.21 18.97 -14.09
C GLY A 62 -8.18 17.46 -13.87
N ARG A 63 -7.19 16.75 -14.41
CA ARG A 63 -6.99 15.30 -14.19
C ARG A 63 -5.86 15.11 -13.19
N ALA A 64 -6.07 14.25 -12.20
CA ALA A 64 -5.03 13.85 -11.27
C ALA A 64 -3.82 13.28 -12.02
N THR A 65 -2.62 13.64 -11.57
CA THR A 65 -1.34 13.20 -12.15
C THR A 65 -0.32 12.98 -11.04
N TRP A 66 0.85 12.48 -11.41
CA TRP A 66 2.00 12.30 -10.53
C TRP A 66 2.96 13.47 -10.66
N PHE A 67 3.55 13.90 -9.54
CA PHE A 67 4.79 14.67 -9.56
C PHE A 67 5.93 13.67 -9.64
N ILE A 68 6.71 13.71 -10.71
CA ILE A 68 7.88 12.86 -10.86
C ILE A 68 9.00 13.41 -9.97
N VAL A 69 9.40 12.62 -8.98
CA VAL A 69 10.44 12.98 -8.02
C VAL A 69 11.77 13.06 -8.77
N PRO A 70 12.53 14.16 -8.64
CA PRO A 70 13.86 14.28 -9.21
C PRO A 70 14.75 13.11 -8.80
N GLU A 71 15.52 12.57 -9.75
CA GLU A 71 16.35 11.38 -9.57
C GLU A 71 17.21 11.40 -8.28
N PRO A 72 17.91 12.50 -7.93
CA PRO A 72 18.74 12.53 -6.73
C PRO A 72 17.96 12.35 -5.41
N LEU A 73 16.63 12.52 -5.43
CA LEU A 73 15.76 12.41 -4.25
C LEU A 73 15.02 11.08 -4.18
N GLN A 74 15.03 10.27 -5.25
CA GLN A 74 14.18 9.07 -5.33
C GLN A 74 14.53 8.04 -4.26
N GLN A 75 15.82 7.79 -4.03
CA GLN A 75 16.28 6.83 -3.03
C GLN A 75 15.83 7.20 -1.61
N VAL A 76 15.97 8.48 -1.23
CA VAL A 76 15.56 8.98 0.08
C VAL A 76 14.05 8.85 0.28
N VAL A 77 13.26 9.08 -0.77
CA VAL A 77 11.81 8.88 -0.73
C VAL A 77 11.45 7.41 -0.54
N LEU A 78 12.11 6.50 -1.27
CA LEU A 78 11.87 5.06 -1.17
C LEU A 78 12.20 4.52 0.23
N GLU A 79 13.38 4.83 0.75
CA GLU A 79 13.81 4.43 2.09
C GLU A 79 12.81 4.91 3.15
N LYS A 80 12.38 6.18 3.04
CA LYS A 80 11.44 6.72 4.01
C LYS A 80 10.06 6.06 3.94
N VAL A 81 9.60 5.76 2.73
CA VAL A 81 8.32 5.07 2.52
C VAL A 81 8.36 3.64 3.04
N GLU A 82 9.48 2.95 2.89
CA GLU A 82 9.69 1.61 3.46
C GLU A 82 9.62 1.65 5.00
N GLU A 83 10.33 2.58 5.64
CA GLU A 83 10.24 2.79 7.09
C GLU A 83 8.80 3.05 7.57
N LEU A 84 8.06 3.88 6.85
CA LEU A 84 6.67 4.21 7.14
C LEU A 84 5.75 3.00 6.94
N SER A 85 6.02 2.14 5.97
CA SER A 85 5.24 0.92 5.72
C SER A 85 5.48 -0.14 6.80
N ILE A 86 6.66 -0.15 7.42
CA ILE A 86 6.98 -1.04 8.53
C ILE A 86 6.35 -0.53 9.84
N SER A 87 6.43 0.79 10.07
CA SER A 87 6.16 1.40 11.39
C SER A 87 4.81 2.13 11.49
N GLY A 88 4.14 2.37 10.37
CA GLY A 88 2.87 3.10 10.31
C GLY A 88 1.65 2.26 10.72
N PRO A 89 0.47 2.89 10.84
CA PRO A 89 -0.79 2.21 11.10
C PRO A 89 -1.11 1.18 9.99
N GLY A 90 -1.41 -0.07 10.36
CA GLY A 90 -1.55 -1.21 9.47
C GLY A 90 -0.22 -1.75 8.91
N GLY A 91 0.90 -1.25 9.42
CA GLY A 91 2.26 -1.64 9.02
C GLY A 91 2.63 -3.04 9.51
N LEU A 92 3.78 -3.52 9.02
CA LEU A 92 4.22 -4.89 9.26
C LEU A 92 4.36 -5.21 10.76
N VAL A 93 4.83 -4.26 11.56
CA VAL A 93 4.98 -4.42 13.02
C VAL A 93 3.63 -4.58 13.72
N GLU A 94 2.63 -3.78 13.35
CA GLU A 94 1.29 -3.88 13.92
C GLU A 94 0.64 -5.21 13.55
N LYS A 95 0.75 -5.64 12.29
CA LYS A 95 0.23 -6.94 11.83
C LYS A 95 0.90 -8.13 12.54
N TYR A 96 2.22 -8.09 12.74
CA TYR A 96 2.91 -9.12 13.53
C TYR A 96 2.49 -9.09 15.00
N THR A 97 2.25 -7.90 15.56
CA THR A 97 1.79 -7.76 16.95
C THR A 97 0.36 -8.27 17.10
N GLU A 98 -0.55 -7.98 16.16
CA GLU A 98 -1.90 -8.54 16.11
C GLU A 98 -1.84 -10.08 16.00
N MET A 99 -1.06 -10.62 15.06
CA MET A 99 -0.88 -12.08 14.93
C MET A 99 -0.31 -12.72 16.19
N SER A 100 0.68 -12.10 16.85
CA SER A 100 1.25 -12.59 18.11
C SER A 100 0.26 -12.50 19.29
N ASN A 101 -0.74 -11.64 19.21
CA ASN A 101 -1.76 -11.50 20.25
C ASN A 101 -3.03 -12.34 19.94
N ASP A 102 -3.12 -12.97 18.78
CA ASP A 102 -4.26 -13.80 18.35
C ASP A 102 -4.20 -15.22 18.95
N ARG A 103 -4.26 -15.29 20.30
CA ARG A 103 -4.29 -16.56 21.06
C ARG A 103 -5.51 -17.44 20.76
N ALA A 104 -6.55 -16.89 20.14
CA ALA A 104 -7.74 -17.65 19.76
C ALA A 104 -7.41 -18.67 18.65
N ARG A 105 -6.56 -18.27 17.71
CA ARG A 105 -6.12 -19.10 16.59
C ARG A 105 -5.12 -20.19 17.01
N GLU A 106 -4.29 -19.89 18.00
CA GLU A 106 -3.44 -20.90 18.66
C GLU A 106 -4.28 -21.95 19.38
N ARG A 107 -5.34 -21.54 20.08
CA ARG A 107 -6.24 -22.46 20.79
C ARG A 107 -7.05 -23.35 19.86
N GLU A 108 -7.56 -22.80 18.76
CA GLU A 108 -8.22 -23.60 17.72
C GLU A 108 -7.23 -24.59 17.08
N ALA A 109 -5.99 -24.20 16.82
CA ALA A 109 -4.96 -25.11 16.30
C ALA A 109 -4.57 -26.21 17.31
N GLU A 110 -4.50 -25.89 18.60
CA GLU A 110 -4.28 -26.85 19.69
C GLU A 110 -5.43 -27.87 19.77
N GLU A 111 -6.68 -27.39 19.78
CA GLU A 111 -7.89 -28.24 19.81
C GLU A 111 -7.98 -29.15 18.59
N TRP A 112 -7.59 -28.67 17.40
CA TRP A 112 -7.48 -29.49 16.19
C TRP A 112 -6.35 -30.53 16.28
N SER A 113 -5.22 -30.20 16.90
CA SER A 113 -4.10 -31.14 17.07
C SER A 113 -4.43 -32.24 18.08
N GLU A 114 -5.12 -31.90 19.18
CA GLU A 114 -5.54 -32.85 20.21
C GLU A 114 -6.62 -33.81 19.68
N GLY A 115 -7.54 -33.31 18.83
CA GLY A 115 -8.52 -34.14 18.13
C GLY A 115 -7.89 -35.20 17.22
N LEU A 116 -6.81 -34.87 16.50
CA LEU A 116 -6.11 -35.80 15.61
C LEU A 116 -5.29 -36.88 16.35
N ILE A 117 -4.80 -36.58 17.56
CA ILE A 117 -4.08 -37.55 18.40
C ILE A 117 -5.07 -38.49 19.14
N GLY A 118 -6.25 -37.98 19.49
CA GLY A 118 -7.33 -38.76 20.11
C GLY A 118 -7.87 -39.86 19.18
N ASP A 119 -8.10 -39.55 17.91
CA ASP A 119 -8.60 -40.53 16.93
C ASP A 119 -7.56 -41.61 16.57
N ALA A 120 -6.26 -41.29 16.58
CA ALA A 120 -5.18 -42.27 16.35
C ALA A 120 -4.99 -43.27 17.51
N SER A 121 -5.57 -43.00 18.69
CA SER A 121 -5.46 -43.85 19.89
C SER A 121 -6.68 -44.75 20.12
N ALA A 122 -7.74 -44.60 19.33
CA ALA A 122 -9.01 -45.33 19.47
C ALA A 122 -9.16 -46.54 18.54
N GLU A 123 -8.21 -46.78 17.63
CA GLU A 123 -8.19 -47.93 16.70
C GLU A 123 -7.17 -49.03 17.09
N GLY A 124 -6.85 -49.16 18.39
CA GLY A 124 -5.96 -50.20 18.94
C GLY A 124 -6.71 -51.35 19.61
#